data_AF-A0A3M0WI96-F1
#
_entry.id   AF-A0A3M0WI96-F1
#
_cell.length_a   1.000
_cell.length_b   1.000
_cell.length_c   1.000
_cell.angle_alpha   90.00
_cell.angle_beta   90.00
_cell.angle_gamma   90.00
#
_symmetry.space_group_name_H-M   'P 1'
#
loop_
_entity.id
_entity.type
_entity.pdbx_description
1 polymer ?
#
loop_
_entity_poly.entity_id
_entity_poly.type
_entity_poly.pdbx_seq_one_letter_code
_entity_poly.pdbx_strand_id
1 'polypeptide(L)' 'MVKKCVYCSGEIADDSVVDICLPCMHSVWGEKMSNAIISGMESERDKGNLNLGQVGDISDSGDESADISF' A
#
# COMPACT_ATOMS: atom_id res chain seq x y z
N MET A 1 -8.77 -8.40 -1.25
CA MET A 1 -8.38 -9.04 -2.53
C MET A 1 -7.01 -9.60 -2.27
N VAL A 2 -6.89 -10.92 -2.18
CA VAL A 2 -5.68 -11.60 -1.68
C VAL A 2 -4.43 -11.06 -2.37
N LYS A 3 -3.57 -10.37 -1.61
CA LYS A 3 -2.26 -9.92 -2.10
C LYS A 3 -1.41 -11.14 -2.47
N LYS A 4 -0.57 -11.00 -3.50
CA LYS A 4 0.34 -12.05 -3.95
C LYS A 4 1.78 -11.56 -3.86
N CYS A 5 2.66 -12.44 -3.42
CA CYS A 5 4.08 -12.16 -3.38
C CYS A 5 4.63 -11.95 -4.80
N VAL A 6 5.31 -10.83 -5.03
CA VAL A 6 5.93 -10.52 -6.33
C VAL A 6 7.03 -11.52 -6.74
N TYR A 7 7.59 -12.29 -5.80
CA TYR A 7 8.65 -13.28 -6.10
C TYR A 7 8.12 -14.70 -6.29
N CYS A 8 7.39 -15.22 -5.30
CA CYS A 8 6.95 -16.62 -5.32
C CYS A 8 5.47 -16.78 -5.69
N SER A 9 4.73 -15.69 -5.92
CA SER A 9 3.28 -15.69 -6.13
C SER A 9 2.46 -16.30 -4.99
N GLY A 10 3.09 -16.56 -3.83
CA GLY A 10 2.42 -17.05 -2.63
C GLY A 10 1.44 -16.01 -2.07
N GLU A 11 0.46 -16.49 -1.31
CA GLU A 11 -0.55 -15.64 -0.69
C GLU A 11 0.07 -14.75 0.40
N ILE A 12 -0.34 -13.49 0.41
CA ILE A 12 0.02 -12.49 1.41
C ILE A 12 -1.29 -11.97 2.01
N ALA A 13 -1.27 -11.69 3.31
CA ALA A 13 -2.41 -11.11 3.99
C ALA A 13 -2.75 -9.73 3.42
N ASP A 14 -4.04 -9.43 3.28
CA ASP A 14 -4.51 -8.18 2.66
C ASP A 14 -4.09 -6.92 3.43
N ASP A 15 -3.91 -7.06 4.74
CA ASP A 15 -3.46 -6.04 5.68
C ASP A 15 -1.94 -5.82 5.69
N SER A 16 -1.17 -6.66 4.98
CA SER A 16 0.28 -6.51 4.88
C SER A 16 0.67 -5.19 4.23
N VAL A 17 1.60 -4.46 4.85
CA VAL A 17 2.20 -3.22 4.31
C VAL A 17 3.16 -3.45 3.13
N VAL A 18 3.48 -4.72 2.83
CA VAL A 18 4.40 -5.11 1.75
C VAL A 18 3.80 -6.20 0.86
N ASP A 19 4.18 -6.19 -0.42
CA ASP A 19 3.79 -7.18 -1.44
C ASP A 19 4.79 -8.34 -1.56
N ILE A 20 5.57 -8.62 -0.51
CA ILE A 20 6.57 -9.68 -0.46
C ILE A 20 6.32 -10.55 0.77
N CYS A 21 6.27 -11.86 0.61
CA CYS A 21 6.07 -12.77 1.73
C CYS A 21 7.33 -12.84 2.61
N LEU A 22 7.15 -13.14 3.90
CA LEU A 22 8.24 -13.18 4.87
C LEU A 22 9.42 -14.08 4.45
N PRO A 23 9.22 -15.30 3.90
CA PRO A 23 10.31 -16.13 3.42
C PRO A 23 11.14 -15.48 2.32
N CYS A 24 10.49 -14.81 1.36
CA CYS A 24 11.18 -14.10 0.28
C CYS A 24 11.91 -12.87 0.82
N MET A 25 11.32 -12.11 1.76
CA MET A 25 12.02 -11.00 2.40
C MET A 25 13.29 -11.45 3.14
N HIS A 26 13.20 -12.57 3.87
CA HIS A 26 14.35 -13.15 4.56
C HIS A 26 15.43 -13.59 3.57
N SER A 27 15.04 -14.13 2.41
CA SER A 27 16.01 -14.55 1.39
C SER A 27 16.72 -13.38 0.70
N VAL A 28 16.06 -12.22 0.55
CA VAL A 28 16.62 -11.05 -0.15
C VAL A 28 17.43 -10.17 0.80
N TRP A 29 16.89 -9.87 1.99
CA TRP A 29 17.47 -8.91 2.93
C TRP A 29 17.98 -9.54 4.24
N GLY A 30 17.60 -10.77 4.56
CA GLY A 30 17.84 -11.38 5.86
C GLY A 30 16.83 -10.94 6.93
N GLU A 31 16.81 -11.67 8.05
CA GLU A 31 15.83 -11.50 9.13
C GLU A 31 15.89 -10.11 9.79
N LYS A 32 17.10 -9.58 10.04
CA LYS A 32 17.24 -8.28 10.71
C LYS A 32 16.70 -7.12 9.87
N MET A 33 17.05 -7.11 8.58
CA MET A 33 16.66 -6.04 7.67
C MET A 33 15.19 -6.14 7.30
N SER A 34 14.68 -7.35 7.05
CA SER A 34 13.25 -7.55 6.79
C SER A 34 12.39 -7.06 7.96
N ASN A 35 12.74 -7.38 9.20
CA ASN A 35 12.05 -6.86 10.38
C ASN A 35 12.11 -5.32 10.48
N ALA A 36 13.26 -4.71 10.18
CA ALA A 36 13.39 -3.26 10.18
C ALA A 36 12.53 -2.58 9.11
N ILE A 37 12.45 -3.16 7.91
CA ILE A 37 11.63 -2.66 6.80
C ILE A 37 10.14 -2.76 7.16
N ILE A 38 9.69 -3.93 7.62
CA ILE A 38 8.29 -4.15 8.01
C ILE A 38 7.91 -3.18 9.14
N SER A 39 8.71 -3.10 10.20
CA SER A 39 8.47 -2.19 11.33
C SER A 39 8.42 -0.71 10.91
N GLY A 40 9.32 -0.29 10.01
CA GLY A 40 9.31 1.06 9.45
C GLY A 40 8.04 1.34 8.64
N MET A 41 7.64 0.41 7.77
CA MET A 41 6.44 0.56 6.94
C MET A 41 5.15 0.57 7.77
N GLU A 42 5.05 -0.29 8.79
CA GLU A 42 3.94 -0.30 9.75
C GLU A 42 3.86 1.03 10.51
N SER A 43 4.99 1.56 10.97
CA SER A 43 5.05 2.86 11.65
C SER A 43 4.59 4.01 10.76
N GLU A 44 4.90 3.98 9.47
CA GLU A 44 4.44 4.98 8.51
C GLU A 44 2.97 4.77 8.11
N ARG A 45 2.47 3.53 8.08
CA ARG A 45 1.03 3.24 7.92
C ARG A 45 0.22 3.89 9.04
N ASP A 46 0.68 3.72 10.27
CA ASP A 46 -0.02 4.23 11.46
C ASP A 46 -0.02 5.78 11.48
N LYS A 47 0.96 6.42 10.83
CA LYS A 47 1.00 7.88 10.63
C LYS A 47 0.15 8.35 9.44
N GLY A 48 -0.40 7.44 8.63
CA GLY A 48 -1.11 7.76 7.39
C GLY A 48 -0.18 8.18 6.24
N ASN A 49 1.12 7.93 6.36
CA ASN A 49 2.12 8.42 5.43
C ASN A 49 2.26 7.57 4.16
N LEU A 50 1.74 6.34 4.15
CA LEU A 50 1.84 5.44 2.99
C LEU A 50 1.08 5.94 1.75
N ASN A 51 0.12 6.85 1.91
CA ASN A 51 -0.66 7.41 0.81
C ASN A 51 -0.28 8.87 0.48
N LEU A 52 0.85 9.37 1.01
CA LEU A 52 1.32 10.73 0.71
C LEU A 52 1.64 10.86 -0.78
N GLY A 53 0.89 11.71 -1.47
CA GLY A 53 1.08 11.94 -2.91
C GLY A 53 0.31 10.97 -3.81
N GLN A 54 -0.60 10.16 -3.27
CA GLN A 54 -1.60 9.48 -4.10
C GLN A 54 -2.55 10.55 -4.67
N VAL A 55 -2.22 11.04 -5.87
CA VAL A 55 -3.12 11.86 -6.67
C VAL A 55 -4.21 10.91 -7.16
N GLY A 56 -5.34 10.87 -6.45
CA GLY A 56 -6.44 10.00 -6.82
C GLY A 56 -6.89 10.28 -8.25
N ASP A 57 -7.13 9.21 -9.03
CA ASP A 57 -8.03 9.30 -10.17
C ASP A 57 -9.34 9.91 -9.65
N ILE A 58 -9.63 11.13 -10.09
CA ILE A 58 -10.94 11.73 -9.93
C ILE A 58 -11.89 10.80 -10.66
N SER A 59 -12.53 9.89 -9.93
CA SER A 59 -13.79 9.32 -10.36
C SER A 59 -14.79 10.46 -10.31
N ASP A 60 -14.84 11.19 -11.42
CA ASP A 60 -15.84 12.18 -11.78
C ASP A 60 -17.22 11.59 -11.49
N SER A 61 -17.73 11.92 -10.31
CA SER A 61 -19.13 11.75 -9.97
C SER A 61 -19.71 13.12 -10.23
N GLY A 62 -20.08 13.36 -11.49
CA GLY A 62 -20.64 14.63 -11.93
C GLY A 62 -21.82 15.02 -11.03
N ASP A 63 -21.73 16.23 -10.47
CA ASP A 63 -22.91 16.99 -10.08
C ASP A 63 -22.79 18.36 -10.76
N GLU A 64 -23.33 18.38 -11.97
CA GLU A 64 -23.52 19.55 -12.79
C GLU A 64 -24.72 20.31 -12.24
N SER A 65 -24.50 21.50 -11.68
CA SER A 65 -25.51 22.57 -11.66
C SER A 65 -24.90 23.89 -11.19
N ALA A 66 -24.19 24.56 -12.10
CA ALA A 66 -24.00 26.01 -12.00
C ALA A 66 -25.13 26.69 -12.78
N ASP A 67 -26.28 26.89 -12.11
CA ASP A 67 -27.20 27.97 -12.47
C ASP A 67 -26.85 29.19 -11.63
N ILE A 68 -26.04 30.08 -12.21
CA ILE A 68 -26.07 31.48 -11.80
C ILE A 68 -26.26 32.26 -13.09
N SER A 69 -27.53 32.44 -13.41
CA SER A 69 -27.99 33.45 -14.32
C SER A 69 -28.03 34.82 -13.60
N PHE A 70 -27.61 35.85 -14.34
CA PHE A 70 -27.62 37.30 -14.09
C PHE A 70 -26.35 37.95 -13.52
#